data_AF-A0A940ASS8-F1
#
_entry.id   AF-A0A940ASS8-F1
#
_cell.length_a   1.000
_cell.length_b   1.000
_cell.length_c   1.000
_cell.angle_alpha   90.00
_cell.angle_beta   90.00
_cell.angle_gamma   90.00
#
_symmetry.space_group_name_H-M   'P 1'
#
loop_
_entity.id
_entity.type
_entity.pdbx_description
1 polymer ?
#
loop_
_entity_poly.entity_id
_entity_poly.type
_entity_poly.pdbx_seq_one_letter_code
_entity_poly.pdbx_strand_id
1 'polypeptide(L)'
;MPEAQEKFQQAVKDVLSGVMFENWLRFYFISEVEGEKDAEGNPKLAILIPEKGMEKIKELYPRMLSMAEDVNGKEASFATSQSAVCTWVACEVDGKSVQQGTSQALVDSRAFQTASTLFNIWVQAYEQQLDQQFLDFGQWVKLFETWRASDQGKDMEMKIEMQAPTGSSQVQ
;
A
#
# COMPACT_ATOMS: atom_id res chain seq x y z
N MET A 1 -6.46 -13.69 -24.65
CA MET A 1 -7.73 -14.02 -23.96
C MET A 1 -8.05 -12.89 -22.99
N PRO A 2 -9.15 -12.14 -23.17
CA PRO A 2 -9.49 -10.97 -22.34
C PRO A 2 -9.67 -11.28 -20.85
N GLU A 3 -10.28 -12.41 -20.50
CA GLU A 3 -10.60 -12.78 -19.11
C GLU A 3 -9.36 -12.97 -18.21
N ALA A 4 -8.29 -13.58 -18.73
CA ALA A 4 -7.06 -13.78 -17.97
C ALA A 4 -6.35 -12.45 -17.67
N GLN A 5 -6.42 -11.50 -18.61
CA GLN A 5 -5.86 -10.16 -18.44
C GLN A 5 -6.66 -9.35 -17.42
N GLU A 6 -7.98 -9.42 -17.44
CA GLU A 6 -8.85 -8.78 -16.44
C GLU A 6 -8.58 -9.32 -15.03
N LYS A 7 -8.49 -10.64 -14.86
CA LYS A 7 -8.14 -11.26 -13.57
C LYS A 7 -6.78 -10.80 -13.05
N PHE A 8 -5.78 -10.71 -13.94
CA PHE A 8 -4.47 -10.20 -13.57
C PHE A 8 -4.52 -8.72 -13.14
N GLN A 9 -5.22 -7.87 -13.88
CA GLN A 9 -5.36 -6.45 -13.52
C GLN A 9 -6.10 -6.27 -12.20
N GLN A 10 -7.12 -7.09 -11.93
CA GLN A 10 -7.81 -7.07 -10.64
C GLN A 10 -6.89 -7.51 -9.51
N ALA A 11 -6.06 -8.54 -9.73
CA ALA A 11 -5.08 -8.98 -8.75
C ALA A 11 -4.06 -7.89 -8.40
N VAL A 12 -3.56 -7.16 -9.40
CA VAL A 12 -2.66 -6.01 -9.17
C VAL A 12 -3.34 -4.97 -8.27
N LYS A 13 -4.62 -4.65 -8.52
CA LYS A 13 -5.39 -3.70 -7.70
C LYS A 13 -5.60 -4.21 -6.28
N ASP A 14 -5.87 -5.49 -6.10
CA ASP A 14 -6.06 -6.10 -4.78
C ASP A 14 -4.79 -5.99 -3.93
N VAL A 15 -3.62 -6.33 -4.49
CA VAL A 15 -2.34 -6.20 -3.78
C VAL A 15 -1.99 -4.73 -3.52
N LEU A 16 -2.21 -3.86 -4.51
CA LEU A 16 -1.97 -2.42 -4.34
C LEU A 16 -2.83 -1.84 -3.21
N SER A 17 -4.08 -2.29 -3.07
CA SER A 17 -4.97 -1.84 -1.99
C SER A 17 -4.39 -2.15 -0.61
N GLY A 18 -3.71 -3.29 -0.44
CA GLY A 18 -2.99 -3.61 0.79
C GLY A 18 -1.84 -2.66 1.08
N VAL A 19 -1.03 -2.32 0.07
CA VAL A 19 0.05 -1.33 0.18
C VAL A 19 -0.50 0.05 0.55
N MET A 20 -1.58 0.48 -0.11
CA MET A 20 -2.22 1.76 0.16
C MET A 20 -2.78 1.83 1.57
N PHE A 21 -3.42 0.74 2.04
CA PHE A 21 -4.00 0.66 3.38
C PHE A 21 -2.92 0.73 4.45
N GLU A 22 -1.82 -0.02 4.30
CA GLU A 22 -0.67 0.04 5.20
C GLU A 22 -0.10 1.47 5.29
N ASN A 23 0.06 2.13 4.13
CA ASN A 23 0.57 3.49 4.08
C ASN A 23 -0.38 4.49 4.77
N TRP A 24 -1.69 4.35 4.54
CA TRP A 24 -2.73 5.13 5.22
C TRP A 24 -2.69 4.95 6.73
N LEU A 25 -2.47 3.72 7.22
CA LEU A 25 -2.33 3.46 8.65
C LEU A 25 -1.14 4.20 9.24
N ARG A 26 0.02 4.13 8.57
CA ARG A 26 1.22 4.85 9.02
C ARG A 26 1.03 6.37 8.97
N PHE A 27 0.35 6.86 7.95
CA PHE A 27 0.13 8.29 7.78
C PHE A 27 -0.68 8.91 8.94
N TYR A 28 -1.74 8.24 9.38
CA TYR A 28 -2.65 8.82 10.39
C TYR A 28 -2.50 8.28 11.81
N PHE A 29 -1.85 7.13 12.01
CA PHE A 29 -1.82 6.47 13.32
C PHE A 29 -0.41 6.25 13.88
N ILE A 30 0.65 6.77 13.26
CA ILE A 30 1.96 6.81 13.92
C ILE A 30 1.91 7.80 15.08
N SER A 31 2.34 7.34 16.26
CA SER A 31 2.47 8.17 17.44
C SER A 31 3.68 7.75 18.28
N GLU A 32 4.12 8.65 19.16
CA GLU A 32 5.17 8.35 20.14
C GLU A 32 4.63 7.40 21.21
N VAL A 33 5.44 6.41 21.58
CA VAL A 33 5.16 5.54 22.72
C VAL A 33 5.71 6.21 23.97
N GLU A 34 4.82 6.61 24.88
CA GLU A 34 5.20 7.35 26.08
C GLU A 34 6.23 6.59 26.92
N GLY A 35 7.36 7.25 27.21
CA GLY A 35 8.42 6.71 28.05
C GLY A 35 9.33 5.67 27.39
N GLU A 36 9.09 5.31 26.13
CA GLU A 36 9.96 4.40 25.37
C GLU A 36 10.88 5.16 24.41
N LYS A 37 12.10 4.65 24.25
CA LYS A 37 13.09 5.18 23.32
C LYS A 37 13.58 4.09 22.37
N ASP A 38 13.95 4.48 21.16
CA ASP A 38 14.63 3.62 20.20
C ASP A 38 16.10 3.36 20.61
N ALA A 39 16.82 2.57 19.81
CA ALA A 39 18.22 2.24 20.08
C ALA A 39 19.15 3.47 20.05
N GLU A 40 18.74 4.52 19.35
CA GLU A 40 19.42 5.80 19.19
C GLU A 40 19.03 6.82 20.28
N GLY A 41 18.06 6.51 21.14
CA GLY A 41 17.62 7.35 22.25
C GLY A 41 16.54 8.38 21.91
N ASN A 42 15.96 8.32 20.71
CA ASN A 42 14.81 9.14 20.28
C ASN A 42 13.49 8.53 20.76
N PRO A 43 12.37 9.27 20.78
CA PRO A 43 11.05 8.71 21.07
C PRO A 43 10.74 7.54 20.15
N LYS A 44 10.33 6.41 20.72
CA LYS A 44 9.93 5.24 19.93
C LYS A 44 8.59 5.53 19.25
N LEU A 45 8.50 5.26 17.95
CA LEU A 45 7.29 5.43 17.16
C LEU A 45 6.58 4.10 16.93
N ALA A 46 5.26 4.08 17.10
CA ALA A 46 4.42 2.91 16.87
C ALA A 46 3.12 3.29 16.15
N ILE A 47 2.51 2.31 15.48
CA ILE A 47 1.17 2.48 14.90
C ILE A 47 0.15 2.26 16.02
N LEU A 48 -0.51 3.32 16.48
CA LEU A 48 -1.47 3.29 17.58
C LEU A 48 -2.87 3.66 17.07
N ILE A 49 -3.67 2.66 16.74
CA ILE A 49 -5.03 2.83 16.22
C ILE A 49 -5.99 2.92 17.41
N PRO A 50 -6.71 4.04 17.60
CA PRO A 50 -7.71 4.15 18.67
C PRO A 50 -8.87 3.17 18.47
N GLU A 51 -9.54 2.76 19.55
CA GLU A 51 -10.66 1.79 19.50
C GLU A 51 -11.71 2.16 18.45
N LYS A 52 -12.16 3.43 18.45
CA LYS A 52 -13.12 3.94 17.47
C LYS A 52 -12.61 3.85 16.01
N GLY A 53 -11.30 4.01 15.81
CA GLY A 53 -10.66 3.82 14.51
C GLY A 53 -10.72 2.37 14.08
N MET A 54 -10.41 1.43 14.98
CA MET A 54 -10.48 0.00 14.73
C MET A 54 -11.92 -0.46 14.43
N GLU A 55 -12.90 0.03 15.18
CA GLU A 55 -14.33 -0.23 14.92
C GLU A 55 -14.74 0.22 13.51
N LYS A 56 -14.27 1.40 13.08
CA LYS A 56 -14.59 1.91 11.74
C LYS A 56 -13.90 1.11 10.64
N ILE A 57 -12.66 0.67 10.86
CA ILE A 57 -11.95 -0.23 9.94
C ILE A 57 -12.72 -1.55 9.80
N LYS A 58 -13.17 -2.13 10.92
CA LYS A 58 -13.97 -3.36 10.92
C LYS A 58 -15.29 -3.21 10.16
N GLU A 59 -15.95 -2.07 10.28
CA GLU A 59 -17.21 -1.77 9.59
C GLU A 59 -17.02 -1.54 8.08
N LEU A 60 -16.07 -0.70 7.69
CA LEU A 60 -15.92 -0.23 6.31
C LEU A 60 -14.99 -1.10 5.46
N TYR A 61 -13.95 -1.66 6.08
CA TYR A 61 -12.88 -2.38 5.40
C TYR A 61 -12.61 -3.74 6.06
N PRO A 62 -13.62 -4.63 6.18
CA PRO A 62 -13.48 -5.88 6.91
C PRO A 62 -12.36 -6.79 6.37
N ARG A 63 -12.05 -6.73 5.07
CA ARG A 63 -10.91 -7.45 4.46
C ARG A 63 -9.54 -6.95 4.92
N MET A 64 -9.46 -5.70 5.39
CA MET A 64 -8.21 -5.06 5.82
C MET A 64 -8.00 -5.14 7.34
N LEU A 65 -9.02 -5.61 8.08
CA LEU A 65 -9.00 -5.65 9.54
C LEU A 65 -7.79 -6.44 10.08
N SER A 66 -7.48 -7.59 9.48
CA SER A 66 -6.35 -8.42 9.92
C SER A 66 -5.00 -7.69 9.83
N MET A 67 -4.82 -6.83 8.83
CA MET A 67 -3.61 -6.00 8.72
C MET A 67 -3.59 -4.94 9.82
N ALA A 68 -4.71 -4.26 10.08
CA ALA A 68 -4.80 -3.25 11.12
C ALA A 68 -4.54 -3.84 12.52
N GLU A 69 -5.13 -5.00 12.82
CA GLU A 69 -4.90 -5.74 14.06
C GLU A 69 -3.43 -6.18 14.19
N ASP A 70 -2.82 -6.65 13.09
CA ASP A 70 -1.43 -7.10 13.12
C ASP A 70 -0.46 -5.95 13.38
N VAL A 71 -0.68 -4.75 12.85
CA VAL A 71 0.27 -3.64 13.03
C VAL A 71 0.00 -2.78 14.26
N ASN A 72 -1.18 -2.86 14.87
CA ASN A 72 -1.52 -2.03 16.03
C ASN A 72 -0.62 -2.32 17.23
N GLY A 73 0.00 -1.29 17.80
CA GLY A 73 0.98 -1.38 18.87
C GLY A 73 2.39 -1.81 18.43
N LYS A 74 2.60 -2.11 17.14
CA LYS A 74 3.94 -2.43 16.64
C LYS A 74 4.72 -1.17 16.28
N GLU A 75 6.05 -1.29 16.34
CA GLU A 75 6.97 -0.25 15.93
C GLU A 75 6.76 0.13 14.45
N ALA A 76 6.75 1.44 14.19
CA ALA A 76 6.61 2.01 12.87
C ALA A 76 7.95 1.92 12.10
N SER A 77 8.29 0.71 11.65
CA SER A 77 9.51 0.45 10.89
C SER A 77 9.22 -0.16 9.52
N PHE A 78 10.20 -0.07 8.62
CA PHE A 78 10.11 -0.68 7.29
C PHE A 78 9.85 -2.19 7.35
N ALA A 79 10.46 -2.89 8.31
CA ALA A 79 10.26 -4.33 8.50
C ALA A 79 8.81 -4.65 8.89
N THR A 80 8.21 -3.85 9.79
CA THR A 80 6.79 -4.00 10.15
C THR A 80 5.89 -3.81 8.94
N SER A 81 6.12 -2.73 8.16
CA SER A 81 5.35 -2.44 6.94
C SER A 81 5.42 -3.56 5.91
N GLN A 82 6.64 -4.02 5.60
CA GLN A 82 6.84 -5.11 4.65
C GLN A 82 6.15 -6.39 5.12
N SER A 83 6.35 -6.77 6.39
CA SER A 83 5.73 -7.97 6.96
C SER A 83 4.21 -7.90 6.92
N ALA A 84 3.61 -6.75 7.23
CA ALA A 84 2.17 -6.56 7.24
C ALA A 84 1.55 -6.75 5.84
N VAL A 85 2.13 -6.10 4.82
CA VAL A 85 1.67 -6.24 3.44
C VAL A 85 1.86 -7.68 2.95
N CYS A 86 3.02 -8.28 3.14
CA CYS A 86 3.29 -9.65 2.69
C CYS A 86 2.39 -10.68 3.36
N THR A 87 2.18 -10.56 4.68
CA THR A 87 1.29 -11.46 5.44
C THR A 87 -0.14 -11.31 4.96
N TRP A 88 -0.62 -10.08 4.79
CA TRP A 88 -1.97 -9.84 4.28
C TRP A 88 -2.15 -10.38 2.86
N VAL A 89 -1.19 -10.18 1.96
CA VAL A 89 -1.24 -10.74 0.59
C VAL A 89 -1.32 -12.26 0.64
N ALA A 90 -0.51 -12.91 1.48
CA ALA A 90 -0.52 -14.37 1.63
C ALA A 90 -1.86 -14.90 2.18
N CYS A 91 -2.50 -14.17 3.11
CA CYS A 91 -3.74 -14.62 3.77
C CYS A 91 -5.01 -14.22 3.00
N GLU A 92 -5.04 -13.07 2.35
CA GLU A 92 -6.24 -12.44 1.80
C GLU A 92 -6.29 -12.38 0.27
N VAL A 93 -5.16 -12.58 -0.40
CA VAL A 93 -5.05 -12.51 -1.86
C VAL A 93 -4.65 -13.86 -2.43
N ASP A 94 -3.62 -14.51 -1.88
CA ASP A 94 -3.10 -15.79 -2.39
C ASP A 94 -4.11 -16.95 -2.20
N GLY A 95 -4.43 -17.65 -3.29
CA GLY A 95 -5.46 -18.71 -3.30
C GLY A 95 -6.91 -18.24 -3.20
N LYS A 96 -7.15 -16.93 -2.98
CA LYS A 96 -8.50 -16.31 -2.95
C LYS A 96 -8.75 -15.49 -4.22
N SER A 97 -7.98 -14.42 -4.41
CA SER A 97 -8.06 -13.51 -5.57
C SER A 97 -7.08 -13.90 -6.67
N VAL A 98 -5.97 -14.57 -6.33
CA VAL A 98 -4.95 -15.05 -7.29
C VAL A 98 -4.75 -16.55 -7.16
N GLN A 99 -4.20 -17.17 -8.21
CA GLN A 99 -3.83 -18.57 -8.15
C GLN A 99 -2.79 -18.78 -7.04
N GLN A 100 -2.98 -19.83 -6.24
CA GLN A 100 -2.10 -20.16 -5.14
C GLN A 100 -0.62 -20.19 -5.56
N GLY A 101 0.24 -19.48 -4.85
CA GLY A 101 1.68 -19.43 -5.08
C GLY A 101 2.13 -18.49 -6.20
N THR A 102 1.22 -17.65 -6.73
CA THR A 102 1.54 -16.68 -7.79
C THR A 102 1.63 -15.22 -7.31
N SER A 103 1.34 -14.98 -6.03
CA SER A 103 1.41 -13.67 -5.38
C SER A 103 2.78 -13.00 -5.52
N GLN A 104 3.87 -13.77 -5.41
CA GLN A 104 5.23 -13.26 -5.63
C GLN A 104 5.45 -12.74 -7.06
N ALA A 105 5.09 -13.54 -8.07
CA ALA A 105 5.23 -13.14 -9.48
C ALA A 105 4.38 -11.90 -9.83
N LEU A 106 3.26 -11.70 -9.12
CA LEU A 106 2.43 -10.52 -9.25
C LEU A 106 3.10 -9.27 -8.65
N VAL A 107 3.69 -9.37 -7.46
CA VAL A 107 4.45 -8.28 -6.83
C VAL A 107 5.69 -7.92 -7.65
N ASP A 108 6.33 -8.92 -8.25
CA ASP A 108 7.48 -8.70 -9.15
C ASP A 108 7.06 -8.17 -10.54
N SER A 109 5.76 -8.17 -10.84
CA SER A 109 5.27 -7.75 -12.15
C SER A 109 5.47 -6.26 -12.37
N ARG A 110 5.75 -5.89 -13.63
CA ARG A 110 5.90 -4.49 -14.02
C ARG A 110 4.64 -3.67 -13.73
N ALA A 111 3.46 -4.26 -13.94
CA ALA A 111 2.19 -3.59 -13.70
C ALA A 111 2.04 -3.18 -12.23
N PHE A 112 2.40 -4.06 -11.30
CA PHE A 112 2.39 -3.75 -9.87
C PHE A 112 3.46 -2.72 -9.50
N GLN A 113 4.70 -2.87 -9.98
CA GLN A 113 5.78 -1.93 -9.69
C GLN A 113 5.45 -0.51 -10.18
N THR A 114 4.89 -0.37 -11.39
CA THR A 114 4.43 0.94 -11.90
C THR A 114 3.33 1.51 -11.02
N ALA A 115 2.31 0.72 -10.68
CA ALA A 115 1.19 1.19 -9.87
C ALA A 115 1.61 1.59 -8.44
N SER A 116 2.51 0.82 -7.80
CA SER A 116 3.08 1.14 -6.50
C SER A 116 3.94 2.39 -6.54
N THR A 117 4.75 2.57 -7.60
CA THR A 117 5.56 3.78 -7.80
C THR A 117 4.69 5.02 -7.98
N LEU A 118 3.62 4.92 -8.78
CA LEU A 118 2.64 6.00 -8.96
C LEU A 118 1.99 6.40 -7.64
N PHE A 119 1.58 5.42 -6.83
CA PHE A 119 1.01 5.69 -5.52
C PHE A 119 2.00 6.41 -4.60
N ASN A 120 3.25 5.96 -4.54
CA ASN A 120 4.28 6.61 -3.72
C ASN A 120 4.56 8.06 -4.16
N ILE A 121 4.62 8.31 -5.47
CA ILE A 121 4.77 9.67 -6.03
C ILE A 121 3.57 10.54 -5.63
N TRP A 122 2.35 9.99 -5.73
CA TRP A 122 1.15 10.72 -5.34
C TRP A 122 1.14 11.07 -3.85
N VAL A 123 1.44 10.11 -2.96
CA VAL A 123 1.51 10.38 -1.51
C VAL A 123 2.50 11.50 -1.21
N GLN A 124 3.69 11.46 -1.81
CA GLN A 124 4.71 12.50 -1.61
C GLN A 124 4.28 13.87 -2.18
N ALA A 125 3.65 13.89 -3.36
CA ALA A 125 3.23 15.13 -3.99
C ALA A 125 2.07 15.82 -3.26
N TYR A 126 1.20 15.06 -2.59
CA TYR A 126 -0.02 15.55 -1.94
C TYR A 126 0.04 15.48 -0.41
N GLU A 127 1.19 15.14 0.20
CA GLU A 127 1.37 14.98 1.65
C GLU A 127 0.77 16.14 2.45
N GLN A 128 1.10 17.38 2.11
CA GLN A 128 0.56 18.57 2.81
C GLN A 128 -0.97 18.68 2.73
N GLN A 129 -1.58 18.23 1.64
CA GLN A 129 -3.04 18.23 1.50
C GLN A 129 -3.67 17.08 2.30
N LEU A 130 -3.01 15.92 2.34
CA LEU A 130 -3.46 14.75 3.10
C LEU A 130 -3.36 14.98 4.62
N ASP A 131 -2.43 15.84 5.05
CA ASP A 131 -2.21 16.22 6.46
C ASP A 131 -3.19 17.29 6.98
N GLN A 132 -3.85 18.06 6.10
CA GLN A 132 -4.76 19.12 6.52
C GLN A 132 -5.96 18.64 7.34
N GLN A 133 -6.42 17.42 7.06
CA GLN A 133 -7.52 16.79 7.78
C GLN A 133 -7.42 15.27 7.70
N PHE A 134 -8.05 14.60 8.65
CA PHE A 134 -8.22 13.16 8.57
C PHE A 134 -9.11 12.79 7.39
N LEU A 135 -8.62 11.90 6.53
CA LEU A 135 -9.35 11.30 5.42
C LEU A 135 -9.46 9.80 5.66
N ASP A 136 -10.65 9.23 5.50
CA ASP A 136 -10.80 7.78 5.54
C ASP A 136 -10.10 7.10 4.35
N PHE A 137 -9.81 5.81 4.49
CA PHE A 137 -9.08 5.06 3.47
C PHE A 137 -9.78 5.07 2.10
N GLY A 138 -11.12 5.05 2.07
CA GLY A 138 -11.89 5.12 0.83
C GLY A 138 -11.74 6.46 0.12
N GLN A 139 -11.66 7.56 0.89
CA GLN A 139 -11.35 8.87 0.36
C GLN A 139 -9.92 8.93 -0.23
N TRP A 140 -8.94 8.33 0.44
CA TRP A 140 -7.57 8.19 -0.09
C TRP A 140 -7.55 7.47 -1.44
N VAL A 141 -8.21 6.31 -1.52
CA VAL A 141 -8.32 5.54 -2.77
C VAL A 141 -8.93 6.39 -3.87
N LYS A 142 -10.04 7.07 -3.58
CA LYS A 142 -10.72 7.93 -4.56
C LYS A 142 -9.85 9.07 -5.05
N LEU A 143 -9.12 9.74 -4.16
CA LEU A 143 -8.24 10.85 -4.53
C LEU A 143 -7.09 10.37 -5.41
N PHE A 144 -6.47 9.24 -5.06
CA PHE A 144 -5.42 8.62 -5.86
C PHE A 144 -5.94 8.22 -7.24
N GLU A 145 -7.09 7.54 -7.34
CA GLU A 145 -7.69 7.15 -8.62
C GLU A 145 -8.04 8.35 -9.49
N THR A 146 -8.57 9.41 -8.87
CA THR A 146 -8.88 10.67 -9.56
C THR A 146 -7.62 11.31 -10.13
N TRP A 147 -6.55 11.38 -9.33
CA TRP A 147 -5.27 11.89 -9.78
C TRP A 147 -4.66 11.03 -10.88
N ARG A 148 -4.68 9.70 -10.73
CA ARG A 148 -4.13 8.76 -11.73
C ARG A 148 -4.84 8.90 -13.08
N ALA A 149 -6.15 9.19 -13.08
CA ALA A 149 -6.92 9.42 -14.31
C ALA A 149 -6.68 10.79 -14.97
N SER A 150 -6.07 11.74 -14.26
CA SER A 150 -5.73 13.06 -14.78
C SER A 150 -4.56 13.01 -15.77
N ASP A 151 -4.36 14.10 -16.53
CA ASP A 151 -3.23 14.21 -17.47
C ASP A 151 -1.90 14.11 -16.74
N GLN A 152 -1.79 14.71 -15.55
CA GLN A 152 -0.59 14.61 -14.72
C GLN A 152 -0.28 13.16 -14.32
N GLY A 153 -1.29 12.39 -13.91
CA GLY A 153 -1.14 10.99 -13.54
C GLY A 153 -0.70 10.12 -14.72
N LYS A 154 -1.33 10.30 -15.88
CA LYS A 154 -0.97 9.61 -17.13
C LYS A 154 0.43 9.94 -17.62
N ASP A 155 0.83 11.21 -17.54
CA ASP A 155 2.17 11.65 -17.91
C ASP A 155 3.25 11.03 -17.00
N MET A 156 2.96 10.91 -15.70
CA MET A 156 3.85 10.21 -14.76
C MET A 156 3.95 8.72 -15.07
N GLU A 157 2.83 8.06 -15.36
CA GLU A 157 2.79 6.64 -15.73
C GLU A 157 3.65 6.41 -16.98
N MET A 158 3.48 7.23 -18.02
CA MET A 158 4.28 7.16 -19.24
C MET A 158 5.78 7.36 -18.96
N LYS A 159 6.15 8.31 -18.10
CA LYS A 159 7.56 8.54 -17.71
C LYS A 159 8.16 7.33 -16.99
N ILE A 160 7.42 6.73 -16.06
CA ILE A 160 7.85 5.52 -15.35
C ILE A 160 8.08 4.38 -16.34
N GLU A 161 7.14 4.18 -17.27
CA GLU A 161 7.26 3.17 -18.33
C GLU A 161 8.47 3.39 -19.23
N MET A 162 8.76 4.64 -19.61
CA MET A 162 9.94 4.99 -20.42
C MET A 162 11.27 4.84 -19.68
N GLN A 163 11.27 4.96 -18.35
CA GLN A 163 12.47 4.80 -17.51
C GLN A 163 12.73 3.34 -17.13
N ALA A 164 11.85 2.41 -17.50
CA ALA A 164 12.14 0.99 -17.35
C ALA A 164 13.36 0.62 -18.20
N PRO A 165 14.39 -0.05 -17.66
CA PRO A 165 15.43 -0.60 -18.51
C PRO A 165 14.78 -1.56 -19.52
N THR A 166 14.91 -1.24 -20.81
CA THR A 166 14.56 -2.11 -21.92
C THR A 166 15.50 -3.31 -21.90
N GLY A 167 15.12 -4.36 -21.18
CA GLY A 167 15.61 -5.72 -21.37
C GLY A 167 17.09 -5.96 -21.07
N SER A 168 17.35 -6.85 -20.12
CA SER A 168 18.51 -7.74 -20.18
C SER A 168 18.34 -8.69 -21.39
N SER A 169 18.52 -8.16 -22.60
CA SER A 169 18.77 -8.94 -23.82
C SER A 169 20.23 -8.79 -24.20
N GLN A 170 21.11 -9.41 -23.40
CA GLN A 170 22.40 -9.90 -23.90
C GLN A 170 22.68 -11.23 -23.19
N VAL A 171 22.12 -12.29 -23.76
CA VAL A 171 22.76 -13.60 -23.71
C VAL A 171 23.80 -13.55 -24.84
N GLN A 172 25.07 -13.55 -24.48
CA GLN A 172 26.16 -14.03 -25.34
C GLN A 172 26.64 -15.36 -24.77
#